data_AF-A0A969BIK9-F1
#
_entry.id   AF-A0A969BIK9-F1
#
_cell.length_a   1.000
_cell.length_b   1.000
_cell.length_c   1.000
_cell.angle_alpha   90.00
_cell.angle_beta   90.00
_cell.angle_gamma   90.00
#
_symmetry.space_group_name_H-M   'P 1'
#
loop_
_entity.id
_entity.type
_entity.pdbx_description
1 polymer ?
#
loop_
_entity_poly.entity_id
_entity_poly.type
_entity_poly.pdbx_seq_one_letter_code
_entity_poly.pdbx_strand_id
1 'polypeptide(L)'
;MTLPLIHALSKSSWLEKRKIISIVKNQSDKPKKVREVIEFVKRSGGIEYAQDAMNKFHQEALLMLDDVAPSIYKNSLKQLVQFTIDRHN
;
A
#
# COMPACT_ATOMS: atom_id res chain seq x y z
N MET A 1 -4.67 6.28 -8.64
CA MET A 1 -3.50 6.55 -7.78
C MET A 1 -3.66 5.76 -6.49
N THR A 2 -2.58 5.25 -5.91
CA THR A 2 -2.61 4.36 -4.73
C THR A 2 -1.73 4.89 -3.60
N LEU A 3 -1.85 4.28 -2.42
CA LEU A 3 -1.22 4.73 -1.18
C LEU A 3 0.30 4.95 -1.26
N PRO A 4 1.11 4.08 -1.90
CA PRO A 4 2.55 4.32 -2.03
C PRO A 4 2.90 5.63 -2.72
N LEU A 5 2.19 5.94 -3.81
CA LEU A 5 2.40 7.16 -4.58
C LEU A 5 1.90 8.39 -3.84
N ILE A 6 0.75 8.30 -3.15
CA ILE A 6 0.21 9.41 -2.35
C ILE A 6 1.21 9.83 -1.27
N HIS A 7 1.82 8.86 -0.58
CA HIS A 7 2.85 9.13 0.43
C HIS A 7 4.12 9.74 -0.19
N ALA A 8 4.60 9.19 -1.29
CA ALA A 8 5.78 9.73 -1.98
C ALA A 8 5.57 11.20 -2.41
N LEU A 9 4.37 11.54 -2.89
CA LEU A 9 4.00 12.90 -3.30
C LEU A 9 3.75 13.87 -2.15
N SER A 10 3.51 13.40 -0.92
CA SER A 10 3.35 14.27 0.24
C SER A 10 4.70 14.75 0.79
N LYS A 11 5.77 13.98 0.55
CA LYS A 11 7.15 14.28 0.95
C LYS A 11 8.00 14.92 -0.15
N SER A 12 7.45 15.18 -1.33
CA SER A 12 8.21 15.72 -2.47
C SER A 12 8.05 17.23 -2.66
N SER A 13 9.01 17.82 -3.39
CA SER A 13 8.92 19.21 -3.81
C SER A 13 7.72 19.45 -4.73
N TRP A 14 7.23 20.69 -4.79
CA TRP A 14 6.10 21.04 -5.67
C TRP A 14 6.39 20.72 -7.16
N LEU A 15 7.63 20.97 -7.60
CA LEU A 15 8.06 20.68 -8.97
C LEU A 15 8.05 19.18 -9.28
N GLU A 16 8.63 18.35 -8.39
CA GLU A 16 8.61 16.89 -8.55
C GLU A 16 7.18 16.35 -8.50
N LYS A 17 6.37 16.83 -7.56
CA LYS A 17 4.97 16.45 -7.43
C LYS A 17 4.21 16.67 -8.73
N ARG A 18 4.35 17.85 -9.35
CA ARG A 18 3.74 18.17 -10.65
C ARG A 18 4.25 17.27 -11.77
N LYS A 19 5.57 17.04 -11.82
CA LYS A 19 6.19 16.17 -12.83
C LYS A 19 5.63 14.75 -12.75
N ILE A 20 5.64 14.15 -11.56
CA ILE A 20 5.17 12.78 -11.34
C ILE A 20 3.67 12.65 -11.63
N ILE A 21 2.84 13.61 -11.18
CA ILE A 21 1.40 13.62 -11.49
C ILE A 21 1.17 13.71 -13.01
N SER A 22 1.93 14.55 -13.72
CA SER A 22 1.83 14.64 -15.18
C SER A 22 2.20 13.33 -15.88
N ILE A 23 3.22 12.62 -15.38
CA ILE A 23 3.60 11.31 -15.92
C ILE A 23 2.46 10.30 -15.72
N VAL A 24 1.90 10.23 -14.50
CA VAL A 24 0.81 9.30 -14.17
C VAL A 24 -0.45 9.58 -14.99
N LYS A 25 -0.76 10.86 -15.25
CA LYS A 25 -1.96 11.25 -16.02
C LYS A 25 -1.82 11.03 -17.53
N ASN A 26 -0.64 11.32 -18.08
CA ASN A 26 -0.48 11.50 -19.53
C ASN A 26 0.46 10.48 -20.19
N GLN A 27 1.16 9.65 -19.40
CA GLN A 27 2.25 8.80 -19.90
C GLN A 27 2.27 7.43 -19.19
N SER A 28 1.12 6.97 -18.69
CA SER A 28 0.96 5.69 -17.98
C SER A 28 1.17 4.46 -18.86
N ASP A 29 1.07 4.62 -20.17
CA ASP A 29 1.30 3.62 -21.21
C ASP A 29 2.80 3.46 -21.56
N LYS A 30 3.65 4.43 -21.19
CA LYS A 30 5.06 4.45 -21.57
C LYS A 30 5.92 3.70 -20.53
N PRO A 31 6.54 2.55 -20.86
CA PRO A 31 7.22 1.72 -19.85
C PRO A 31 8.37 2.44 -19.13
N LYS A 32 9.13 3.27 -19.85
CA LYS A 32 10.22 4.08 -19.26
C LYS A 32 9.70 5.06 -18.19
N LYS A 33 8.50 5.59 -18.40
CA LYS A 33 7.87 6.57 -17.52
C LYS A 33 7.22 5.91 -16.31
N VAL A 34 6.63 4.73 -16.49
CA VAL A 34 6.18 3.90 -15.38
C VAL A 34 7.35 3.54 -14.46
N ARG A 35 8.51 3.14 -15.01
CA ARG A 35 9.72 2.87 -14.21
C ARG A 35 10.18 4.10 -13.43
N GLU A 36 10.16 5.28 -14.04
CA GLU A 36 10.50 6.54 -13.37
C GLU A 36 9.62 6.79 -12.12
N VAL A 37 8.30 6.54 -12.23
CA VAL A 37 7.38 6.66 -11.09
C VAL A 37 7.64 5.59 -10.03
N ILE A 38 7.91 4.35 -10.43
CA ILE A 38 8.23 3.25 -9.49
C ILE A 38 9.48 3.58 -8.68
N GLU A 39 10.55 4.03 -9.33
CA GLU A 39 11.80 4.38 -8.65
C GLU A 39 11.64 5.61 -7.74
N PHE A 40 10.83 6.59 -8.15
CA PHE A 40 10.44 7.70 -7.27
C PHE A 40 9.73 7.20 -6.02
N VAL A 41 8.73 6.31 -6.15
CA VAL A 41 7.98 5.76 -5.02
C VAL A 41 8.88 4.98 -4.07
N LYS A 42 9.79 4.14 -4.58
CA LYS A 42 10.77 3.40 -3.77
C LYS A 42 11.68 4.34 -2.98
N ARG A 43 12.30 5.32 -3.66
CA ARG A 43 13.23 6.25 -3.00
C ARG A 43 12.55 7.11 -1.94
N SER A 44 11.27 7.42 -2.10
CA SER A 44 10.50 8.20 -1.13
C SER A 44 9.98 7.40 0.07
N GLY A 45 10.27 6.09 0.16
CA GLY A 45 9.76 5.23 1.22
C GLY A 45 8.26 4.91 1.10
N GLY A 46 7.69 5.08 -0.10
CA GLY A 46 6.25 4.94 -0.30
C GLY A 46 5.78 3.49 -0.22
N ILE A 47 6.62 2.53 -0.60
CA ILE A 47 6.28 1.10 -0.51
C ILE A 47 6.22 0.66 0.94
N GLU A 48 7.23 1.04 1.71
CA GLU A 48 7.37 0.78 3.14
C GLU A 48 6.19 1.36 3.91
N TYR A 49 5.84 2.62 3.65
CA TYR A 49 4.68 3.25 4.27
C TYR A 49 3.37 2.49 3.99
N ALA A 50 3.17 2.03 2.75
CA ALA A 50 1.97 1.28 2.41
C ALA A 50 1.95 -0.12 3.06
N GLN A 51 3.11 -0.75 3.19
CA GLN A 51 3.26 -2.02 3.90
C GLN A 51 2.98 -1.86 5.40
N ASP A 52 3.48 -0.79 6.02
CA ASP A 52 3.22 -0.48 7.43
C ASP A 52 1.74 -0.21 7.68
N ALA A 53 1.09 0.55 6.79
CA ALA A 53 -0.35 0.81 6.87
C ALA A 53 -1.16 -0.49 6.73
N MET A 54 -0.77 -1.38 5.81
CA MET A 54 -1.39 -2.70 5.65
C MET A 54 -1.24 -3.55 6.93
N ASN A 55 -0.02 -3.61 7.49
CA ASN A 55 0.26 -4.34 8.73
C ASN A 55 -0.54 -3.80 9.92
N LYS A 56 -0.68 -2.46 10.01
CA LYS A 56 -1.50 -1.81 11.03
C LYS A 56 -2.96 -2.26 10.94
N PHE A 57 -3.58 -2.19 9.77
CA PHE A 57 -4.97 -2.62 9.59
C PHE A 57 -5.15 -4.12 9.85
N HIS A 58 -4.18 -4.94 9.47
CA HIS A 58 -4.17 -6.37 9.77
C HIS A 58 -4.19 -6.63 11.28
N GLN A 59 -3.32 -5.95 12.04
CA GLN A 59 -3.29 -6.07 13.50
C GLN A 59 -4.58 -5.57 14.15
N GLU A 60 -5.11 -4.43 13.71
CA GLU A 60 -6.39 -3.90 14.19
C GLU A 60 -7.53 -4.90 13.95
N ALA A 61 -7.59 -5.52 12.77
CA ALA A 61 -8.60 -6.53 12.44
C ALA A 61 -8.48 -7.78 13.33
N LEU A 62 -7.25 -8.26 13.61
CA LEU A 62 -7.05 -9.39 14.52
C LEU A 62 -7.47 -9.08 15.96
N LEU A 63 -7.18 -7.87 16.44
CA LEU A 63 -7.59 -7.41 17.77
C LEU A 63 -9.12 -7.32 17.89
N MET A 64 -9.81 -6.82 16.86
CA MET A 64 -11.28 -6.76 16.85
C MET A 64 -11.93 -8.15 16.95
N LEU A 65 -11.24 -9.21 16.51
CA LEU A 65 -11.75 -10.58 16.62
C LEU A 65 -11.55 -11.17 18.01
N ASP A 66 -10.74 -10.58 18.90
CA ASP A 66 -10.45 -11.16 20.20
C ASP A 66 -11.67 -11.17 21.13
N ASP A 67 -12.55 -10.17 21.04
CA ASP A 67 -13.81 -10.08 21.78
C ASP A 67 -14.90 -11.06 21.31
N VAL A 68 -14.69 -11.71 20.16
CA VAL A 68 -15.64 -12.71 19.63
C VAL A 68 -15.46 -14.04 20.36
N ALA A 69 -16.54 -14.71 20.74
CA ALA A 69 -16.47 -16.02 21.38
C ALA A 69 -15.70 -17.04 20.50
N PRO A 70 -14.86 -17.92 21.10
CA PRO A 70 -14.15 -18.96 20.36
C PRO A 70 -15.10 -19.84 19.55
N SER A 71 -14.85 -19.95 18.24
CA SER A 71 -15.66 -20.76 17.32
C SER A 71 -14.87 -21.07 16.06
N ILE A 72 -15.35 -22.04 15.28
CA ILE A 72 -14.80 -22.32 13.94
C ILE A 72 -14.85 -21.07 13.05
N TYR A 73 -15.90 -20.25 13.18
CA TYR A 73 -16.07 -19.03 12.39
C TYR A 73 -15.04 -17.95 12.75
N LYS A 74 -14.75 -17.75 14.04
CA LYS A 74 -13.67 -16.85 14.50
C LYS A 74 -12.33 -17.27 13.91
N ASN A 75 -12.03 -18.58 13.92
CA ASN A 75 -10.78 -19.10 13.36
C ASN A 75 -10.70 -18.89 11.84
N SER A 76 -11.78 -19.17 11.09
CA SER A 76 -11.85 -18.91 9.66
C SER A 76 -11.65 -17.43 9.32
N LEU A 77 -12.21 -16.51 10.11
CA LEU A 77 -12.00 -15.07 9.92
C LEU A 77 -10.55 -14.66 10.19
N LYS A 78 -9.91 -15.18 11.25
CA LYS A 78 -8.49 -14.92 11.51
C LYS A 78 -7.60 -15.41 10.36
N GLN A 79 -7.89 -16.59 9.81
CA GLN A 79 -7.17 -17.14 8.66
C GLN A 79 -7.37 -16.30 7.40
N LEU A 80 -8.60 -15.81 7.15
CA LEU A 80 -8.89 -14.92 6.03
C LEU A 80 -8.08 -13.63 6.15
N VAL A 81 -8.07 -13.00 7.33
CA VAL A 81 -7.30 -11.77 7.59
C VAL A 81 -5.81 -12.01 7.31
N GLN A 82 -5.23 -13.11 7.81
CA GLN A 82 -3.83 -13.46 7.56
C GLN A 82 -3.55 -13.67 6.05
N PHE A 83 -4.43 -14.40 5.37
CA PHE A 83 -4.31 -14.65 3.94
C PHE A 83 -4.29 -13.36 3.10
N THR A 84 -5.03 -12.31 3.49
CA THR A 84 -5.05 -11.05 2.73
C THR A 84 -3.72 -10.31 2.67
N ILE A 85 -2.80 -10.57 3.61
CA ILE A 85 -1.49 -9.91 3.66
C ILE A 85 -0.34 -10.81 3.20
N ASP A 86 -0.55 -12.13 3.22
CA ASP A 86 0.45 -13.11 2.79
C ASP A 86 0.53 -13.16 1.27
N ARG A 87 1.50 -12.43 0.71
CA ARG A 87 1.82 -12.46 -0.72
C ARG A 87 2.97 -13.43 -0.99
N HIS A 88 2.66 -14.73 -1.04
CA HIS A 88 3.52 -15.71 -1.71
C HIS A 88 3.00 -15.89 -3.14
N ASN A 89 3.77 -15.42 -4.12
CA ASN A 89 3.57 -15.71 -5.54
C ASN A 89 4.81 -16.42 -6.08
#